data_AF-A0A7W7CIK8-F1
#
_entry.id   AF-A0A7W7CIK8-F1
#
_cell.length_a   1.000
_cell.length_b   1.000
_cell.length_c   1.000
_cell.angle_alpha   90.00
_cell.angle_beta   90.00
_cell.angle_gamma   90.00
#
_symmetry.space_group_name_H-M   'P 1'
#
loop_
_entity.id
_entity.type
_entity.pdbx_description
1 polymer ?
#
loop_
_entity_poly.entity_id
_entity_poly.type
_entity_poly.pdbx_seq_one_letter_code
_entity_poly.pdbx_strand_id
1 'polypeptide(L)'
;MAADLNLRRALGRLSIIAAANHIGRFQQPMKVGCPRCAQHLPAGWASRWNCPGCSGGGDQVNYLMSSGLSFPDTRNLLLANVLDWSSWEKAALRRALPMPFVLTRIGIPLRHGRIRCVNDNAHRRGDTDPSCSVYADAVHCFACGLHEDVFGVWSRVRRVDFLTTWRELLILAQDLDHPVPVEPGGLRTTAPRDGTAFAELYAAVLDCCEPLADTPGASYLTGRAINPVTTQRLGVRWVSNPALGRIQRLLGSHPDNLVAEAGLVDDRGLFTLRRHRLLFPACVDGKIVWLQGRSTNPTVAKRWRWRSLNGITPVPLGLDQLHSADPADPVHVAEGPTDWLALACLGRIAIGVPGAQAMATWWLRLLAGRRVVLCHDGDAAGELGARLWREQLEPFRATVQRLPLPPGLDLSDCIVLLQSQGRPGELPEPVALPEPVE
;
A
#
# COMPACT_ATOMS: atom_id res chain seq x y z
N MET A 1 -35.23 -18.34 -1.10
CA MET A 1 -35.39 -17.92 0.31
C MET A 1 -34.06 -17.81 1.07
N ALA A 2 -33.27 -18.87 1.31
CA ALA A 2 -31.97 -18.75 2.00
C ALA A 2 -30.92 -17.98 1.17
N ALA A 3 -30.81 -18.29 -0.13
CA ALA A 3 -29.95 -17.57 -1.08
C ALA A 3 -30.30 -16.07 -1.21
N ASP A 4 -31.59 -15.72 -1.16
CA ASP A 4 -32.05 -14.32 -1.22
C ASP A 4 -31.69 -13.53 0.04
N LEU A 5 -31.68 -14.19 1.20
CA LEU A 5 -31.32 -13.55 2.48
C LEU A 5 -29.82 -13.23 2.56
N ASN A 6 -28.98 -14.14 2.06
CA ASN A 6 -27.53 -13.97 2.02
C ASN A 6 -27.12 -12.92 0.98
N LEU A 7 -27.76 -12.91 -0.20
CA LEU A 7 -27.57 -11.87 -1.20
C LEU A 7 -27.97 -10.48 -0.68
N ARG A 8 -29.09 -10.40 0.07
CA ARG A 8 -29.52 -9.16 0.72
C ARG A 8 -28.49 -8.62 1.70
N ARG A 9 -27.85 -9.48 2.49
CA ARG A 9 -26.79 -9.08 3.44
C ARG A 9 -25.52 -8.58 2.75
N ALA A 10 -25.13 -9.19 1.63
CA ALA A 10 -23.96 -8.76 0.86
C ALA A 10 -24.24 -7.43 0.13
N LEU A 11 -25.38 -7.34 -0.57
CA LEU A 11 -25.84 -6.12 -1.20
C LEU A 11 -26.10 -5.02 -0.20
N GLY A 12 -26.33 -5.31 1.09
CA GLY A 12 -26.54 -4.40 2.22
C GLY A 12 -25.28 -3.75 2.83
N ARG A 13 -24.08 -4.01 2.28
CA ARG A 13 -22.79 -3.40 2.71
C ARG A 13 -22.22 -2.32 1.77
N LEU A 14 -22.90 -2.07 0.67
CA LEU A 14 -22.66 -1.06 -0.38
C LEU A 14 -23.26 0.32 0.00
N SER A 15 -23.22 1.35 -0.87
CA SER A 15 -23.56 2.73 -0.49
C SER A 15 -24.95 3.12 -0.92
N ILE A 16 -25.62 3.83 -0.02
CA ILE A 16 -26.93 4.41 -0.26
C ILE A 16 -26.88 5.55 -1.28
N ILE A 17 -25.73 6.22 -1.46
CA ILE A 17 -25.59 7.31 -2.43
C ILE A 17 -25.75 6.79 -3.86
N ALA A 18 -25.11 5.66 -4.18
CA ALA A 18 -25.25 5.01 -5.49
C ALA A 18 -26.70 4.58 -5.73
N ALA A 19 -27.29 3.89 -4.75
CA ALA A 19 -28.69 3.47 -4.81
C ALA A 19 -29.67 4.66 -4.98
N ALA A 20 -29.43 5.79 -4.31
CA ALA A 20 -30.25 6.99 -4.40
C ALA A 20 -30.13 7.71 -5.75
N ASN A 21 -28.93 7.72 -6.34
CA ASN A 21 -28.69 8.29 -7.66
C ASN A 21 -29.48 7.54 -8.74
N HIS A 22 -29.47 6.21 -8.70
CA HIS A 22 -30.16 5.37 -9.70
C HIS A 22 -31.69 5.53 -9.74
N ILE A 23 -32.30 5.98 -8.64
CA ILE A 23 -33.74 6.25 -8.58
C ILE A 23 -34.07 7.75 -8.58
N GLY A 24 -33.12 8.61 -8.96
CA GLY A 24 -33.34 10.06 -9.10
C GLY A 24 -33.59 10.80 -7.78
N ARG A 25 -33.11 10.27 -6.65
CA ARG A 25 -33.27 10.88 -5.31
C ARG A 25 -31.99 11.50 -4.74
N PHE A 26 -31.00 11.69 -5.59
CA PHE A 26 -29.76 12.41 -5.30
C PHE A 26 -29.82 13.82 -5.88
N GLN A 27 -29.48 14.84 -5.09
CA GLN A 27 -29.39 16.23 -5.52
C GLN A 27 -28.03 16.83 -5.15
N GLN A 28 -27.44 17.64 -6.03
CA GLN A 28 -26.25 18.42 -5.69
C GLN A 28 -26.59 19.59 -4.75
N PRO A 29 -25.73 19.94 -3.77
CA PRO A 29 -24.49 19.29 -3.38
C PRO A 29 -24.76 18.17 -2.34
N MET A 30 -24.67 16.90 -2.77
CA MET A 30 -24.70 15.67 -1.94
C MET A 30 -25.88 15.50 -0.97
N LYS A 31 -27.11 15.78 -1.40
CA LYS A 31 -28.34 15.53 -0.61
C LYS A 31 -29.02 14.24 -1.07
N VAL A 32 -29.29 13.33 -0.14
CA VAL A 32 -30.06 12.10 -0.37
C VAL A 32 -31.45 12.26 0.25
N GLY A 33 -32.51 12.08 -0.54
CA GLY A 33 -33.90 12.14 -0.05
C GLY A 33 -34.41 10.80 0.46
N CYS A 34 -35.12 10.77 1.59
CA CYS A 34 -35.73 9.56 2.13
C CYS A 34 -36.65 8.88 1.08
N PRO A 35 -36.56 7.55 0.87
CA PRO A 35 -37.38 6.86 -0.12
C PRO A 35 -38.87 6.85 0.26
N ARG A 36 -39.19 7.01 1.56
CA ARG A 36 -40.57 6.97 2.10
C ARG A 36 -41.25 8.33 2.20
N CYS A 37 -40.56 9.35 2.69
CA CYS A 37 -41.17 10.67 2.98
C CYS A 37 -40.51 11.85 2.25
N ALA A 38 -39.53 11.58 1.38
CA ALA A 38 -38.76 12.58 0.63
C ALA A 38 -37.95 13.60 1.45
N GLN A 39 -38.01 13.57 2.78
CA GLN A 39 -37.17 14.41 3.64
C GLN A 39 -35.68 14.14 3.40
N HIS A 40 -34.86 15.19 3.41
CA HIS A 40 -33.40 15.04 3.34
C HIS A 40 -32.87 14.20 4.50
N LEU A 41 -32.06 13.21 4.16
CA LEU A 41 -31.33 12.42 5.14
C LEU A 41 -30.09 13.21 5.61
N PRO A 42 -29.71 13.13 6.90
CA PRO A 42 -28.46 13.70 7.45
C PRO A 42 -27.19 13.32 6.64
N ALA A 43 -26.04 13.96 6.84
CA ALA A 43 -24.78 13.52 6.20
C ALA A 43 -24.16 12.31 6.92
N GLY A 44 -23.48 11.39 6.21
CA GLY A 44 -22.69 10.31 6.82
C GLY A 44 -23.01 8.85 6.45
N TRP A 45 -23.71 8.57 5.34
CA TRP A 45 -24.17 7.20 5.01
C TRP A 45 -23.21 6.46 4.06
N ALA A 46 -22.35 5.62 4.60
CA ALA A 46 -21.55 4.69 3.79
C ALA A 46 -22.29 3.39 3.46
N SER A 47 -23.23 2.92 4.31
CA SER A 47 -23.95 1.65 4.08
C SER A 47 -25.29 1.44 4.79
N ARG A 48 -25.70 2.38 5.65
CA ARG A 48 -27.02 2.38 6.30
C ARG A 48 -27.62 3.78 6.32
N TRP A 49 -28.94 3.89 6.20
CA TRP A 49 -29.67 5.15 6.27
C TRP A 49 -30.67 5.11 7.42
N ASN A 50 -30.89 6.26 8.05
CA ASN A 50 -31.96 6.48 9.01
C ASN A 50 -32.63 7.82 8.71
N CYS A 51 -33.95 7.84 8.61
CA CYS A 51 -34.73 9.05 8.37
C CYS A 51 -35.30 9.59 9.69
N PRO A 52 -34.99 10.85 10.06
CA PRO A 52 -35.50 11.44 11.30
C PRO A 52 -37.01 11.72 11.27
N GLY A 53 -37.63 11.93 10.09
CA GLY A 53 -39.06 12.27 10.01
C GLY A 53 -40.01 11.07 10.00
N CYS A 54 -39.64 9.96 9.36
CA CYS A 54 -40.51 8.78 9.27
C CYS A 54 -40.00 7.56 10.02
N SER A 55 -38.87 7.69 10.72
CA SER A 55 -38.18 6.61 11.45
C SER A 55 -37.81 5.39 10.59
N GLY A 56 -37.93 5.49 9.27
CA GLY A 56 -37.50 4.47 8.33
C GLY A 56 -35.98 4.41 8.26
N GLY A 57 -35.45 3.20 8.11
CA GLY A 57 -34.02 2.99 7.98
C GLY A 57 -33.67 1.59 7.49
N GLY A 58 -32.40 1.36 7.25
CA GLY A 58 -31.87 0.08 6.78
C GLY A 58 -30.66 0.27 5.87
N ASP A 59 -30.35 -0.74 5.08
CA ASP A 59 -29.34 -0.66 4.03
C ASP A 59 -29.93 -0.17 2.69
N GLN A 60 -29.13 -0.18 1.63
CA GLN A 60 -29.51 0.19 0.26
C GLN A 60 -30.52 -0.76 -0.37
N VAL A 61 -30.55 -2.03 0.04
CA VAL A 61 -31.62 -2.93 -0.38
C VAL A 61 -32.92 -2.46 0.27
N ASN A 62 -32.90 -2.16 1.57
CA ASN A 62 -34.05 -1.56 2.25
C ASN A 62 -34.42 -0.20 1.64
N TYR A 63 -33.45 0.58 1.16
CA TYR A 63 -33.66 1.88 0.54
C TYR A 63 -34.39 1.74 -0.80
N LEU A 64 -33.88 0.91 -1.71
CA LEU A 64 -34.47 0.65 -3.03
C LEU A 64 -35.83 -0.04 -2.92
N MET A 65 -35.96 -1.03 -2.03
CA MET A 65 -37.27 -1.65 -1.78
C MET A 65 -38.27 -0.67 -1.17
N SER A 66 -37.82 0.27 -0.32
CA SER A 66 -38.69 1.34 0.20
C SER A 66 -39.11 2.37 -0.87
N SER A 67 -38.53 2.31 -2.07
CA SER A 67 -38.96 3.09 -3.24
C SER A 67 -39.94 2.35 -4.16
N GLY A 68 -40.34 1.11 -3.80
CA GLY A 68 -41.31 0.31 -4.53
C GLY A 68 -40.73 -0.83 -5.37
N LEU A 69 -39.39 -1.00 -5.40
CA LEU A 69 -38.74 -2.09 -6.14
C LEU A 69 -38.91 -3.44 -5.42
N SER A 70 -39.15 -4.49 -6.19
CA SER A 70 -39.06 -5.87 -5.68
C SER A 70 -37.62 -6.22 -5.34
N PHE A 71 -37.39 -7.24 -4.51
CA PHE A 71 -36.03 -7.71 -4.23
C PHE A 71 -35.29 -8.21 -5.50
N PRO A 72 -35.92 -8.98 -6.41
CA PRO A 72 -35.32 -9.33 -7.69
C PRO A 72 -34.92 -8.13 -8.56
N ASP A 73 -35.76 -7.08 -8.64
CA ASP A 73 -35.46 -5.89 -9.43
C ASP A 73 -34.34 -5.04 -8.78
N THR A 74 -34.39 -4.93 -7.45
CA THR A 74 -33.32 -4.30 -6.64
C THR A 74 -31.98 -4.98 -6.88
N ARG A 75 -31.97 -6.32 -6.89
CA ARG A 75 -30.78 -7.12 -7.20
C ARG A 75 -30.26 -6.84 -8.61
N ASN A 76 -31.13 -6.89 -9.61
CA ASN A 76 -30.72 -6.71 -11.01
C ASN A 76 -30.19 -5.29 -11.26
N LEU A 77 -30.83 -4.28 -10.67
CA LEU A 77 -30.41 -2.88 -10.77
C LEU A 77 -29.03 -2.63 -10.15
N LEU A 78 -28.77 -3.20 -8.97
CA LEU A 78 -27.46 -3.09 -8.32
C LEU A 78 -26.37 -3.81 -9.12
N LEU A 79 -26.66 -5.00 -9.66
CA LEU A 79 -25.69 -5.76 -10.46
C LEU A 79 -25.38 -5.14 -11.83
N ALA A 80 -26.34 -4.46 -12.45
CA ALA A 80 -26.17 -3.85 -13.77
C ALA A 80 -25.28 -2.60 -13.77
N ASN A 81 -25.17 -1.89 -12.64
CA ASN A 81 -24.45 -0.61 -12.53
C ASN A 81 -23.10 -0.74 -11.79
N VAL A 82 -22.55 -1.95 -11.73
CA VAL A 82 -21.35 -2.28 -10.95
C VAL A 82 -20.07 -1.60 -11.44
N LEU A 83 -20.07 -1.09 -12.67
CA LEU A 83 -18.95 -0.33 -13.24
C LEU A 83 -18.91 1.12 -12.73
N ASP A 84 -20.03 1.66 -12.26
CA ASP A 84 -20.13 3.00 -11.65
C ASP A 84 -19.79 2.98 -10.15
N TRP A 85 -19.39 1.82 -9.64
CA TRP A 85 -19.09 1.62 -8.23
C TRP A 85 -17.70 2.09 -7.88
N SER A 86 -17.64 2.74 -6.73
CA SER A 86 -16.46 3.43 -6.23
C SER A 86 -15.43 2.47 -5.62
N SER A 87 -14.17 2.92 -5.50
CA SER A 87 -13.02 2.09 -5.07
C SER A 87 -13.17 1.43 -3.70
N TRP A 88 -14.01 1.96 -2.81
CA TRP A 88 -14.23 1.40 -1.47
C TRP A 88 -15.16 0.17 -1.46
N GLU A 89 -16.02 -0.01 -2.47
CA GLU A 89 -16.90 -1.19 -2.64
C GLU A 89 -16.08 -2.42 -3.03
N LYS A 90 -15.06 -2.22 -3.87
CA LYS A 90 -14.07 -3.24 -4.23
C LYS A 90 -13.29 -3.73 -3.01
N ALA A 91 -12.90 -2.79 -2.14
CA ALA A 91 -12.20 -3.11 -0.89
C ALA A 91 -13.07 -3.88 0.10
N ALA A 92 -14.38 -3.63 0.14
CA ALA A 92 -15.30 -4.36 1.01
C ALA A 92 -15.45 -5.82 0.57
N LEU A 93 -15.59 -6.10 -0.73
CA LEU A 93 -15.66 -7.46 -1.24
C LEU A 93 -14.32 -8.21 -1.06
N ARG A 94 -13.18 -7.53 -1.25
CA ARG A 94 -11.85 -8.09 -0.93
C ARG A 94 -11.72 -8.53 0.51
N ARG A 95 -12.16 -7.71 1.46
CA ARG A 95 -12.14 -8.07 2.89
C ARG A 95 -13.08 -9.22 3.23
N ALA A 96 -14.14 -9.42 2.45
CA ALA A 96 -15.11 -10.48 2.68
C ALA A 96 -14.67 -11.85 2.14
N LEU A 97 -13.71 -11.90 1.21
CA LEU A 97 -13.25 -13.11 0.55
C LEU A 97 -11.77 -13.37 0.90
N PRO A 98 -11.48 -14.25 1.88
CA PRO A 98 -10.10 -14.64 2.14
C PRO A 98 -9.49 -15.28 0.90
N MET A 99 -8.30 -14.82 0.49
CA MET A 99 -7.58 -15.37 -0.66
C MET A 99 -7.44 -16.90 -0.62
N PRO A 100 -7.20 -17.56 0.53
CA PRO A 100 -7.16 -19.03 0.59
C PRO A 100 -8.47 -19.70 0.14
N PHE A 101 -9.61 -19.15 0.54
CA PHE A 101 -10.92 -19.63 0.13
C PHE A 101 -11.12 -19.49 -1.38
N VAL A 102 -10.71 -18.34 -1.92
CA VAL A 102 -10.73 -18.07 -3.37
C VAL A 102 -9.86 -19.08 -4.12
N LEU A 103 -8.62 -19.29 -3.67
CA LEU A 103 -7.67 -20.24 -4.27
C LEU A 103 -8.18 -21.68 -4.27
N THR A 104 -8.78 -22.13 -3.16
CA THR A 104 -9.42 -23.45 -3.08
C THR A 104 -10.55 -23.57 -4.11
N ARG A 105 -11.39 -22.55 -4.25
CA ARG A 105 -12.52 -22.59 -5.20
C ARG A 105 -12.08 -22.68 -6.65
N ILE A 106 -10.99 -22.01 -7.02
CA ILE A 106 -10.43 -22.04 -8.37
C ILE A 106 -9.44 -23.18 -8.60
N GLY A 107 -9.30 -24.10 -7.63
CA GLY A 107 -8.50 -25.32 -7.79
C GLY A 107 -6.98 -25.10 -7.71
N ILE A 108 -6.52 -24.01 -7.10
CA ILE A 108 -5.09 -23.74 -6.92
C ILE A 108 -4.62 -24.32 -5.58
N PRO A 109 -3.68 -25.28 -5.58
CA PRO A 109 -3.22 -25.91 -4.35
C PRO A 109 -2.32 -24.96 -3.54
N LEU A 110 -2.70 -24.73 -2.28
CA LEU A 110 -1.89 -24.03 -1.30
C LEU A 110 -0.90 -25.00 -0.64
N ARG A 111 0.39 -24.67 -0.62
CA ARG A 111 1.47 -25.44 0.03
C ARG A 111 2.28 -24.54 0.94
N HIS A 112 2.18 -24.74 2.26
CA HIS A 112 2.90 -23.94 3.27
C HIS A 112 2.73 -22.41 3.09
N GLY A 113 1.49 -21.95 2.87
CA GLY A 113 1.20 -20.54 2.64
C GLY A 113 1.65 -19.99 1.28
N ARG A 114 2.03 -20.86 0.34
CA ARG A 114 2.46 -20.50 -1.01
C ARG A 114 1.69 -21.20 -2.11
N ILE A 115 1.60 -20.57 -3.27
CA ILE A 115 1.07 -21.15 -4.50
C ILE A 115 2.11 -21.05 -5.62
N ARG A 116 1.90 -21.83 -6.67
CA ARG A 116 2.57 -21.56 -7.94
C ARG A 116 2.05 -20.24 -8.52
N CYS A 117 2.95 -19.48 -9.12
CA CYS A 117 2.62 -18.21 -9.73
C CYS A 117 1.55 -18.40 -10.80
N VAL A 118 0.50 -17.60 -10.73
CA VAL A 118 -0.59 -17.57 -11.71
C VAL A 118 -0.22 -16.81 -12.99
N ASN A 119 1.03 -16.35 -13.09
CA ASN A 119 1.60 -15.76 -14.30
C ASN A 119 2.49 -16.80 -15.00
N ASP A 120 1.85 -17.66 -15.78
CA ASP A 120 2.46 -18.84 -16.42
C ASP A 120 3.62 -18.49 -17.38
N ASN A 121 3.63 -17.27 -17.92
CA ASN A 121 4.59 -16.84 -18.94
C ASN A 121 5.86 -16.19 -18.36
N ALA A 122 5.91 -15.91 -17.05
CA ALA A 122 7.00 -15.14 -16.46
C ALA A 122 8.14 -15.99 -15.86
N HIS A 123 8.02 -17.33 -15.89
CA HIS A 123 8.96 -18.23 -15.21
C HIS A 123 9.69 -19.14 -16.20
N ARG A 124 11.02 -18.96 -16.35
CA ARG A 124 11.89 -19.69 -17.31
C ARG A 124 11.89 -21.22 -17.20
N ARG A 125 11.34 -21.82 -16.13
CA ARG A 125 11.31 -23.28 -15.92
C ARG A 125 9.94 -23.83 -15.49
N GLY A 126 8.88 -23.02 -15.64
CA GLY A 126 7.62 -23.24 -14.93
C GLY A 126 7.84 -23.08 -13.43
N ASP A 127 6.86 -22.53 -12.69
CA ASP A 127 7.00 -22.26 -11.26
C ASP A 127 6.96 -23.57 -10.44
N THR A 128 7.98 -24.43 -10.60
CA THR A 128 8.03 -25.79 -10.05
C THR A 128 8.11 -25.77 -8.53
N ASP A 129 8.85 -24.80 -7.98
CA ASP A 129 8.84 -24.39 -6.58
C ASP A 129 7.87 -23.20 -6.39
N PRO A 130 6.83 -23.30 -5.55
CA PRO A 130 5.86 -22.22 -5.33
C PRO A 130 6.50 -20.86 -4.97
N SER A 131 6.46 -19.91 -5.91
CA SER A 131 7.07 -18.58 -5.74
C SER A 131 6.13 -17.52 -5.19
N CYS A 132 4.81 -17.77 -5.19
CA CYS A 132 3.82 -16.83 -4.68
C CYS A 132 3.54 -17.06 -3.20
N SER A 133 3.76 -16.06 -2.35
CA SER A 133 3.21 -16.07 -1.00
C SER A 133 1.76 -15.59 -1.00
N VAL A 134 0.93 -16.23 -0.18
CA VAL A 134 -0.49 -15.92 -0.03
C VAL A 134 -0.71 -15.10 1.25
N TYR A 135 -1.37 -13.96 1.10
CA TYR A 135 -1.82 -13.08 2.18
C TYR A 135 -3.34 -13.22 2.38
N ALA A 136 -3.92 -12.44 3.28
CA ALA A 136 -5.35 -12.48 3.57
C ALA A 136 -6.23 -12.18 2.34
N ASP A 137 -5.86 -11.20 1.51
CA ASP A 137 -6.64 -10.75 0.34
C ASP A 137 -5.83 -10.64 -0.96
N ALA A 138 -4.58 -11.10 -0.97
CA ALA A 138 -3.66 -10.94 -2.10
C ALA A 138 -2.65 -12.08 -2.22
N VAL A 139 -2.03 -12.20 -3.40
CA VAL A 139 -0.86 -13.05 -3.66
C VAL A 139 0.29 -12.23 -4.19
N HIS A 140 1.52 -12.58 -3.82
CA HIS A 140 2.73 -11.93 -4.33
C HIS A 140 3.78 -12.94 -4.76
N CYS A 141 4.22 -12.86 -6.02
CA CYS A 141 5.31 -13.65 -6.58
C CYS A 141 6.66 -12.96 -6.34
N PHE A 142 7.54 -13.60 -5.57
CA PHE A 142 8.89 -13.08 -5.32
C PHE A 142 9.87 -13.32 -6.49
N ALA A 143 9.45 -14.07 -7.51
CA ALA A 143 10.28 -14.36 -8.68
C ALA A 143 10.02 -13.39 -9.84
N CYS A 144 8.76 -13.09 -10.16
CA CYS A 144 8.40 -12.22 -11.28
C CYS A 144 7.75 -10.89 -10.87
N GLY A 145 7.52 -10.66 -9.57
CA GLY A 145 6.94 -9.40 -9.06
C GLY A 145 5.43 -9.30 -9.20
N LEU A 146 4.75 -10.36 -9.66
CA LEU A 146 3.28 -10.38 -9.72
C LEU A 146 2.68 -10.08 -8.33
N HIS A 147 1.80 -9.09 -8.25
CA HIS A 147 0.99 -8.80 -7.07
C HIS A 147 -0.47 -8.68 -7.50
N GLU A 148 -1.33 -9.59 -7.05
CA GLU A 148 -2.75 -9.63 -7.45
C GLU A 148 -3.63 -9.80 -6.22
N ASP A 149 -4.73 -9.05 -6.18
CA ASP A 149 -5.79 -9.24 -5.18
C ASP A 149 -6.76 -10.36 -5.63
N VAL A 150 -7.83 -10.61 -4.87
CA VAL A 150 -8.82 -11.66 -5.21
C VAL A 150 -9.44 -11.48 -6.60
N PHE A 151 -9.59 -10.25 -7.09
CA PHE A 151 -10.09 -9.99 -8.45
C PHE A 151 -9.03 -10.32 -9.48
N GLY A 152 -7.81 -9.86 -9.26
CA GLY A 152 -6.68 -10.11 -10.14
C GLY A 152 -6.39 -11.61 -10.31
N VAL A 153 -6.35 -12.35 -9.20
CA VAL A 153 -6.16 -13.81 -9.20
C VAL A 153 -7.30 -14.51 -9.94
N TRP A 154 -8.55 -14.18 -9.61
CA TRP A 154 -9.72 -14.80 -10.20
C TRP A 154 -9.78 -14.58 -11.72
N SER A 155 -9.67 -13.31 -12.15
CA SER A 155 -9.72 -12.92 -13.55
C SER A 155 -8.62 -13.60 -14.36
N ARG A 156 -7.38 -13.60 -13.86
CA ARG A 156 -6.22 -14.15 -14.57
C ARG A 156 -6.30 -15.67 -14.74
N VAL A 157 -6.73 -16.39 -13.71
CA VAL A 157 -6.82 -17.85 -13.73
C VAL A 157 -7.99 -18.31 -14.58
N ARG A 158 -9.13 -17.63 -14.46
CA ARG A 158 -10.36 -17.96 -15.20
C ARG A 158 -10.39 -17.39 -16.62
N ARG A 159 -9.49 -16.45 -16.92
CA ARG A 159 -9.42 -15.69 -18.19
C ARG A 159 -10.73 -15.00 -18.52
N VAL A 160 -11.34 -14.37 -17.52
CA VAL A 160 -12.60 -13.64 -17.64
C VAL A 160 -12.40 -12.15 -17.37
N ASP A 161 -13.22 -11.31 -18.00
CA ASP A 161 -13.17 -9.86 -17.83
C ASP A 161 -13.54 -9.44 -16.40
N PHE A 162 -13.32 -8.15 -16.08
CA PHE A 162 -13.56 -7.61 -14.75
C PHE A 162 -15.03 -7.75 -14.29
N LEU A 163 -15.99 -7.53 -15.18
CA LEU A 163 -17.42 -7.61 -14.85
C LEU A 163 -17.83 -9.05 -14.53
N THR A 164 -17.33 -10.00 -15.32
CA THR A 164 -17.52 -11.44 -15.06
C THR A 164 -16.84 -11.87 -13.76
N THR A 165 -15.59 -11.45 -13.54
CA THR A 165 -14.85 -11.68 -12.29
C THR A 165 -15.62 -11.18 -11.08
N TRP A 166 -16.15 -9.96 -11.16
CA TRP A 166 -16.91 -9.36 -10.08
C TRP A 166 -18.18 -10.14 -9.77
N ARG A 167 -18.96 -10.49 -10.80
CA ARG A 167 -20.18 -11.29 -10.65
C ARG A 167 -19.88 -12.65 -10.02
N GLU A 168 -18.84 -13.33 -10.49
CA GLU A 168 -18.44 -14.64 -9.98
C GLU A 168 -17.92 -14.58 -8.54
N LEU A 169 -17.17 -13.55 -8.16
CA LEU A 169 -16.71 -13.35 -6.78
C LEU A 169 -17.86 -12.95 -5.84
N LEU A 170 -18.83 -12.18 -6.31
CA LEU A 170 -20.07 -11.92 -5.55
C LEU A 170 -20.89 -13.20 -5.34
N ILE A 171 -20.91 -14.12 -6.32
CA ILE A 171 -21.51 -15.44 -6.18
C ILE A 171 -20.71 -16.27 -5.18
N LEU A 172 -19.39 -16.29 -5.29
CA LEU A 172 -18.53 -17.02 -4.38
C LEU A 172 -18.62 -16.53 -2.92
N ALA A 173 -18.79 -15.23 -2.71
CA ALA A 173 -19.00 -14.67 -1.37
C ALA A 173 -20.30 -15.16 -0.72
N GLN A 174 -21.24 -15.73 -1.50
CA GLN A 174 -22.48 -16.34 -1.01
C GLN A 174 -22.26 -17.75 -0.43
N ASP A 175 -21.19 -18.46 -0.83
CA ASP A 175 -20.85 -19.82 -0.36
C ASP A 175 -20.18 -19.82 1.04
N LEU A 176 -19.91 -18.64 1.62
CA LEU A 176 -19.37 -18.46 2.98
C LEU A 176 -20.47 -18.62 4.05
N ASP A 177 -21.07 -19.81 4.19
CA ASP A 177 -22.10 -20.08 5.21
C ASP A 177 -21.53 -20.56 6.57
N HIS A 178 -20.21 -20.82 6.66
CA HIS A 178 -19.50 -21.11 7.90
C HIS A 178 -18.13 -20.42 7.87
N PRO A 179 -17.60 -19.92 9.01
CA PRO A 179 -16.18 -19.58 9.08
C PRO A 179 -15.40 -20.84 8.71
N VAL A 180 -14.70 -20.81 7.57
CA VAL A 180 -13.80 -21.89 7.19
C VAL A 180 -12.82 -22.04 8.36
N PRO A 181 -12.75 -23.22 9.02
CA PRO A 181 -11.69 -23.49 9.96
C PRO A 181 -10.42 -23.50 9.12
N VAL A 182 -9.72 -22.37 9.16
CA VAL A 182 -8.37 -22.29 8.66
C VAL A 182 -7.54 -23.06 9.68
N GLU A 183 -7.19 -24.31 9.37
CA GLU A 183 -6.06 -24.98 9.99
C GLU A 183 -4.90 -23.97 9.96
N PRO A 184 -4.38 -23.51 11.12
CA PRO A 184 -3.42 -22.41 11.22
C PRO A 184 -2.00 -22.84 10.77
N GLY A 185 -1.91 -23.64 9.72
CA GLY A 185 -0.69 -23.99 9.01
C GLY A 185 -0.27 -22.88 8.04
N GLY A 186 0.20 -21.75 8.58
CA GLY A 186 1.08 -20.84 7.83
C GLY A 186 0.44 -19.73 7.00
N LEU A 187 -0.84 -19.40 7.22
CA LEU A 187 -1.39 -18.14 6.71
C LEU A 187 -0.89 -16.96 7.55
N ARG A 188 -0.30 -15.95 6.90
CA ARG A 188 0.01 -14.66 7.54
C ARG A 188 -1.32 -13.91 7.75
N THR A 189 -1.98 -14.17 8.87
CA THR A 189 -3.35 -13.74 9.18
C THR A 189 -3.47 -12.35 9.80
N THR A 190 -2.38 -11.65 10.11
CA THR A 190 -2.50 -10.29 10.64
C THR A 190 -2.37 -9.27 9.51
N ALA A 191 -3.42 -8.47 9.29
CA ALA A 191 -3.27 -7.18 8.63
C ALA A 191 -2.03 -6.47 9.20
N PRO A 192 -1.22 -5.80 8.37
CA PRO A 192 -0.06 -5.10 8.88
C PRO A 192 -0.50 -4.12 9.96
N ARG A 193 0.25 -4.11 11.05
CA ARG A 193 -0.10 -3.38 12.28
C ARG A 193 0.45 -1.97 12.23
N ASP A 194 -0.21 -1.07 12.94
CA ASP A 194 0.30 0.28 13.11
C ASP A 194 1.54 0.25 14.02
N GLY A 195 2.62 0.84 13.53
CA GLY A 195 3.87 0.91 14.26
C GLY A 195 3.93 1.99 15.33
N THR A 196 2.95 2.90 15.38
CA THR A 196 2.84 3.94 16.43
C THR A 196 2.85 3.34 17.84
N ALA A 197 2.25 2.16 18.02
CA ALA A 197 2.21 1.44 19.30
C ALA A 197 3.57 0.96 19.80
N PHE A 198 4.60 0.92 18.93
CA PHE A 198 5.93 0.40 19.25
C PHE A 198 7.01 1.47 19.19
N ALA A 199 6.64 2.75 19.14
CA ALA A 199 7.57 3.85 18.90
C ALA A 199 8.73 3.92 19.90
N GLU A 200 8.47 3.69 21.19
CA GLU A 200 9.50 3.67 22.23
C GLU A 200 10.51 2.54 22.02
N LEU A 201 10.03 1.36 21.62
CA LEU A 201 10.89 0.21 21.34
C LEU A 201 11.72 0.43 20.07
N TYR A 202 11.16 1.07 19.05
CA TYR A 202 11.91 1.45 17.84
C TYR A 202 12.99 2.49 18.12
N ALA A 203 12.69 3.48 18.98
CA ALA A 203 13.68 4.45 19.45
C ALA A 203 14.82 3.75 20.21
N ALA A 204 14.51 2.86 21.16
CA ALA A 204 15.50 2.10 21.91
C ALA A 204 16.39 1.21 21.01
N VAL A 205 15.82 0.64 19.93
CA VAL A 205 16.61 -0.09 18.92
C VAL A 205 17.60 0.83 18.21
N LEU A 206 17.19 2.04 17.85
CA LEU A 206 18.06 3.04 17.21
C LEU A 206 19.13 3.60 18.16
N ASP A 207 18.83 3.72 19.46
CA ASP A 207 19.80 4.11 20.49
C ASP A 207 20.88 3.05 20.71
N CYS A 208 20.61 1.79 20.35
CA CYS A 208 21.63 0.75 20.32
C CYS A 208 22.61 0.92 19.15
N CYS A 209 22.33 1.76 18.16
CA CYS A 209 23.12 1.90 16.93
C CYS A 209 24.12 3.06 17.00
N GLU A 210 25.19 2.97 16.23
CA GLU A 210 26.16 4.06 16.14
C GLU A 210 25.65 5.21 15.25
N PRO A 211 26.07 6.46 15.53
CA PRO A 211 26.03 7.54 14.55
C PRO A 211 26.73 7.14 13.24
N LEU A 212 26.43 7.82 12.13
CA LEU A 212 26.99 7.45 10.83
C LEU A 212 28.45 7.89 10.66
N ALA A 213 28.86 8.98 11.31
CA ALA A 213 30.22 9.51 11.20
C ALA A 213 31.27 8.41 11.42
N ASP A 214 32.28 8.38 10.55
CA ASP A 214 33.41 7.45 10.61
C ASP A 214 33.05 5.95 10.54
N THR A 215 31.88 5.62 9.96
CA THR A 215 31.46 4.23 9.73
C THR A 215 31.59 3.82 8.26
N PRO A 216 31.66 2.50 7.96
CA PRO A 216 31.53 2.02 6.57
C PRO A 216 30.22 2.45 5.90
N GLY A 217 29.17 2.72 6.69
CA GLY A 217 27.92 3.30 6.22
C GLY A 217 28.09 4.71 5.66
N ALA A 218 28.86 5.57 6.33
CA ALA A 218 29.18 6.89 5.80
C ALA A 218 29.98 6.80 4.50
N SER A 219 31.02 5.95 4.42
CA SER A 219 31.77 5.76 3.18
C SER A 219 30.89 5.27 2.03
N TYR A 220 29.96 4.35 2.33
CA TYR A 220 28.98 3.86 1.36
C TYR A 220 28.07 4.96 0.82
N LEU A 221 27.57 5.85 1.69
CA LEU A 221 26.70 6.96 1.31
C LEU A 221 27.46 8.05 0.55
N THR A 222 28.67 8.40 0.98
CA THR A 222 29.54 9.36 0.28
C THR A 222 29.85 8.90 -1.14
N GLY A 223 30.11 7.61 -1.34
CA GLY A 223 30.31 7.03 -2.68
C GLY A 223 29.09 7.12 -3.60
N ARG A 224 27.91 7.46 -3.06
CA ARG A 224 26.67 7.73 -3.78
C ARG A 224 26.32 9.22 -3.82
N ALA A 225 27.28 10.10 -3.54
CA ALA A 225 27.07 11.54 -3.41
C ALA A 225 26.02 11.94 -2.35
N ILE A 226 25.77 11.08 -1.36
CA ILE A 226 24.82 11.33 -0.26
C ILE A 226 25.61 11.79 0.96
N ASN A 227 25.29 12.99 1.47
CA ASN A 227 25.97 13.58 2.61
C ASN A 227 25.65 12.82 3.92
N PRO A 228 26.64 12.19 4.59
CA PRO A 228 26.39 11.42 5.81
C PRO A 228 25.92 12.27 6.99
N VAL A 229 26.31 13.56 7.07
CA VAL A 229 25.91 14.47 8.14
C VAL A 229 24.42 14.77 8.06
N THR A 230 23.92 15.12 6.86
CA THR A 230 22.47 15.33 6.65
C THR A 230 21.71 14.04 6.87
N THR A 231 22.24 12.91 6.37
CA THR A 231 21.63 11.60 6.53
C THR A 231 21.48 11.21 8.01
N GLN A 232 22.48 11.54 8.85
CA GLN A 232 22.42 11.30 10.29
C GLN A 232 21.34 12.14 10.99
N ARG A 233 21.16 13.41 10.55
CA ARG A 233 20.10 14.30 11.03
C ARG A 233 18.70 13.80 10.67
N LEU A 234 18.58 13.08 9.56
CA LEU A 234 17.35 12.37 9.16
C LEU A 234 17.11 11.07 9.95
N GLY A 235 17.93 10.79 10.97
CA GLY A 235 17.73 9.66 11.87
C GLY A 235 18.36 8.34 11.40
N VAL A 236 19.00 8.30 10.23
CA VAL A 236 19.67 7.08 9.76
C VAL A 236 20.82 6.71 10.69
N ARG A 237 20.97 5.41 10.95
CA ARG A 237 21.99 4.85 11.85
C ARG A 237 22.76 3.70 11.23
N TRP A 238 23.98 3.49 11.71
CA TRP A 238 24.82 2.35 11.36
C TRP A 238 24.67 1.23 12.40
N VAL A 239 24.62 -0.01 11.93
CA VAL A 239 24.48 -1.20 12.80
C VAL A 239 25.77 -2.00 12.77
N SER A 240 26.68 -1.71 13.71
CA SER A 240 27.89 -2.53 13.92
C SER A 240 27.57 -3.93 14.47
N ASN A 241 28.58 -4.81 14.55
CA ASN A 241 28.44 -6.08 15.27
C ASN A 241 28.15 -5.89 16.77
N PRO A 242 28.85 -4.98 17.49
CA PRO A 242 28.45 -4.60 18.84
C PRO A 242 27.00 -4.12 18.96
N ALA A 243 26.52 -3.30 18.01
CA ALA A 243 25.14 -2.83 17.99
C ALA A 243 24.14 -4.00 17.88
N LEU A 244 24.42 -5.00 17.02
CA LEU A 244 23.58 -6.19 16.94
C LEU A 244 23.48 -6.94 18.29
N GLY A 245 24.58 -7.03 19.04
CA GLY A 245 24.58 -7.63 20.38
C GLY A 245 23.80 -6.81 21.41
N ARG A 246 23.84 -5.47 21.31
CA ARG A 246 23.00 -4.59 22.15
C ARG A 246 21.52 -4.73 21.80
N ILE A 247 21.18 -4.70 20.51
CA ILE A 247 19.81 -4.89 20.02
C ILE A 247 19.26 -6.25 20.47
N GLN A 248 20.01 -7.34 20.27
CA GLN A 248 19.51 -8.66 20.67
C GLN A 248 19.28 -8.78 22.18
N ARG A 249 20.11 -8.14 23.02
CA ARG A 249 19.89 -8.06 24.47
C ARG A 249 18.68 -7.21 24.84
N LEU A 250 18.50 -6.06 24.18
CA LEU A 250 17.32 -5.20 24.34
C LEU A 250 16.04 -5.98 24.03
N LEU A 251 16.02 -6.69 22.90
CA LEU A 251 14.86 -7.50 22.50
C LEU A 251 14.60 -8.63 23.51
N GLY A 252 15.64 -9.30 24.02
CA GLY A 252 15.50 -10.34 25.04
C GLY A 252 15.09 -9.83 26.44
N SER A 253 15.10 -8.52 26.67
CA SER A 253 14.60 -7.90 27.92
C SER A 253 13.12 -7.54 27.88
N HIS A 254 12.46 -7.76 26.74
CA HIS A 254 11.03 -7.51 26.54
C HIS A 254 10.27 -8.83 26.33
N PRO A 255 8.95 -8.87 26.59
CA PRO A 255 8.13 -10.03 26.30
C PRO A 255 8.21 -10.46 24.82
N ASP A 256 8.35 -11.76 24.56
CA ASP A 256 8.49 -12.32 23.20
C ASP A 256 7.36 -11.89 22.26
N ASN A 257 6.12 -11.84 22.77
CA ASN A 257 4.97 -11.39 22.00
C ASN A 257 5.12 -9.92 21.58
N LEU A 258 5.60 -9.03 22.45
CA LEU A 258 5.78 -7.62 22.13
C LEU A 258 6.79 -7.40 21.00
N VAL A 259 7.96 -8.06 21.06
CA VAL A 259 9.02 -7.89 20.04
C VAL A 259 8.68 -8.53 18.71
N ALA A 260 7.99 -9.69 18.74
CA ALA A 260 7.41 -10.30 17.54
C ALA A 260 6.32 -9.40 16.97
N GLU A 261 5.51 -8.81 17.86
CA GLU A 261 4.45 -7.94 17.44
C GLU A 261 4.97 -6.63 16.82
N ALA A 262 6.07 -6.08 17.34
CA ALA A 262 6.74 -4.93 16.75
C ALA A 262 7.45 -5.25 15.41
N GLY A 263 7.45 -6.51 14.97
CA GLY A 263 8.11 -6.95 13.73
C GLY A 263 9.64 -6.99 13.83
N LEU A 264 10.19 -6.87 15.04
CA LEU A 264 11.61 -6.73 15.31
C LEU A 264 12.35 -8.06 15.32
N VAL A 265 11.65 -9.18 15.51
CA VAL A 265 12.26 -10.53 15.42
C VAL A 265 11.73 -11.33 14.23
N ASP A 266 12.57 -12.21 13.71
CA ASP A 266 12.19 -13.25 12.75
C ASP A 266 11.66 -14.51 13.46
N ASP A 267 11.32 -15.52 12.66
CA ASP A 267 10.83 -16.83 13.10
C ASP A 267 11.77 -17.58 14.05
N ARG A 268 13.04 -17.16 14.15
CA ARG A 268 14.03 -17.74 15.07
C ARG A 268 14.28 -16.86 16.29
N GLY A 269 13.48 -15.81 16.50
CA GLY A 269 13.71 -14.84 17.60
C GLY A 269 14.92 -13.92 17.37
N LEU A 270 15.51 -13.92 16.16
CA LEU A 270 16.65 -13.06 15.84
C LEU A 270 16.18 -11.73 15.27
N PHE A 271 16.92 -10.66 15.52
CA PHE A 271 16.61 -9.35 14.96
C PHE A 271 16.36 -9.40 13.42
N THR A 272 15.19 -8.90 12.99
CA THR A 272 14.68 -8.94 11.62
C THR A 272 15.67 -8.31 10.63
N LEU A 273 16.27 -7.19 11.01
CA LEU A 273 17.16 -6.39 10.16
C LEU A 273 18.66 -6.69 10.42
N ARG A 274 19.01 -7.81 11.07
CA ARG A 274 20.41 -8.12 11.46
C ARG A 274 21.42 -8.22 10.32
N ARG A 275 20.97 -8.35 9.07
CA ARG A 275 21.82 -8.40 7.86
C ARG A 275 21.91 -7.05 7.15
N HIS A 276 21.27 -6.02 7.70
CA HIS A 276 21.09 -4.71 7.10
C HIS A 276 21.78 -3.68 7.99
N ARG A 277 22.86 -3.11 7.49
CA ARG A 277 23.80 -2.31 8.29
C ARG A 277 23.45 -0.83 8.35
N LEU A 278 22.58 -0.35 7.45
CA LEU A 278 21.98 0.98 7.53
C LEU A 278 20.50 0.82 7.89
N LEU A 279 20.04 1.53 8.93
CA LEU A 279 18.63 1.60 9.31
C LEU A 279 18.06 2.97 8.97
N PHE A 280 16.91 2.96 8.31
CA PHE A 280 16.16 4.12 7.84
C PHE A 280 14.86 4.20 8.65
N PRO A 281 14.75 5.15 9.60
CA PRO A 281 13.52 5.36 10.32
C PRO A 281 12.53 6.21 9.51
N ALA A 282 11.27 5.77 9.47
CA ALA A 282 10.16 6.65 9.13
C ALA A 282 9.54 7.18 10.43
N CYS A 283 9.34 8.49 10.47
CA CYS A 283 8.81 9.18 11.63
C CYS A 283 7.44 9.79 11.31
N VAL A 284 6.57 9.83 12.31
CA VAL A 284 5.31 10.58 12.33
C VAL A 284 5.25 11.32 13.66
N ASP A 285 5.13 12.64 13.59
CA ASP A 285 5.12 13.56 14.73
C ASP A 285 6.34 13.37 15.64
N GLY A 286 7.52 13.21 15.03
CA GLY A 286 8.79 13.02 15.71
C GLY A 286 9.01 11.62 16.30
N LYS A 287 8.03 10.71 16.19
CA LYS A 287 8.13 9.33 16.69
C LYS A 287 8.47 8.37 15.57
N ILE A 288 9.42 7.49 15.82
CA ILE A 288 9.76 6.41 14.87
C ILE A 288 8.59 5.41 14.87
N VAL A 289 7.97 5.20 13.72
CA VAL A 289 6.84 4.27 13.57
C VAL A 289 7.15 3.10 12.64
N TRP A 290 8.24 3.17 11.89
CA TRP A 290 8.63 2.12 10.97
C TRP A 290 10.13 2.15 10.69
N LEU A 291 10.72 0.99 10.43
CA LEU A 291 12.12 0.83 10.10
C LEU A 291 12.31 0.04 8.81
N GLN A 292 13.23 0.51 7.98
CA GLN A 292 13.74 -0.23 6.84
C GLN A 292 15.26 -0.37 6.92
N GLY A 293 15.76 -1.55 6.59
CA GLY A 293 17.18 -1.86 6.57
C GLY A 293 17.74 -1.96 5.15
N ARG A 294 18.98 -1.50 4.96
CA ARG A 294 19.80 -1.72 3.76
C ARG A 294 21.05 -2.52 4.08
N SER A 295 21.31 -3.56 3.30
CA SER A 295 22.63 -4.19 3.22
C SER A 295 23.56 -3.35 2.35
N THR A 296 24.73 -3.01 2.89
CA THR A 296 25.84 -2.39 2.14
C THR A 296 26.77 -3.41 1.50
N ASN A 297 26.60 -4.70 1.82
CA ASN A 297 27.42 -5.76 1.24
C ASN A 297 27.08 -5.96 -0.25
N PRO A 298 28.03 -5.74 -1.18
CA PRO A 298 27.78 -5.87 -2.62
C PRO A 298 27.45 -7.30 -3.06
N THR A 299 27.91 -8.32 -2.32
CA THR A 299 27.68 -9.73 -2.66
C THR A 299 26.25 -10.20 -2.37
N VAL A 300 25.49 -9.44 -1.59
CA VAL A 300 24.07 -9.72 -1.36
C VAL A 300 23.28 -9.41 -2.63
N ALA A 301 22.54 -10.41 -3.13
CA ALA A 301 21.71 -10.27 -4.33
C ALA A 301 20.70 -9.12 -4.18
N LYS A 302 20.42 -8.39 -5.28
CA LYS A 302 19.59 -7.16 -5.29
C LYS A 302 18.29 -7.29 -4.48
N ARG A 303 17.54 -8.39 -4.68
CA ARG A 303 16.26 -8.66 -3.98
C ARG A 303 16.34 -8.77 -2.45
N TRP A 304 17.53 -8.99 -1.88
CA TRP A 304 17.74 -9.13 -0.44
C TRP A 304 18.42 -7.92 0.20
N ARG A 305 18.78 -6.91 -0.60
CA ARG A 305 19.49 -5.73 -0.11
C ARG A 305 18.62 -4.84 0.76
N TRP A 306 17.31 -4.84 0.54
CA TRP A 306 16.34 -4.09 1.35
C TRP A 306 15.49 -5.04 2.16
N ARG A 307 15.12 -4.63 3.38
CA ARG A 307 14.14 -5.35 4.20
C ARG A 307 13.43 -4.38 5.14
N SER A 308 12.13 -4.55 5.29
CA SER A 308 11.32 -3.79 6.25
C SER A 308 10.95 -4.66 7.45
N LEU A 309 10.42 -4.04 8.51
CA LEU A 309 9.85 -4.77 9.65
C LEU A 309 8.75 -5.75 9.22
N ASN A 310 8.66 -6.89 9.92
CA ASN A 310 7.68 -7.92 9.59
C ASN A 310 6.29 -7.52 10.11
N GLY A 311 5.28 -7.49 9.22
CA GLY A 311 3.88 -7.32 9.64
C GLY A 311 3.55 -5.95 10.24
N ILE A 312 4.35 -4.92 9.92
CA ILE A 312 4.10 -3.52 10.25
C ILE A 312 3.75 -2.76 8.97
N THR A 313 2.77 -1.88 9.05
CA THR A 313 2.31 -1.05 7.93
C THR A 313 3.45 -0.16 7.45
N PRO A 314 3.83 -0.23 6.16
CA PRO A 314 4.86 0.64 5.62
C PRO A 314 4.46 2.12 5.70
N VAL A 315 5.41 2.95 6.09
CA VAL A 315 5.25 4.40 6.21
C VAL A 315 6.30 5.08 5.33
N PRO A 316 5.93 6.06 4.49
CA PRO A 316 6.89 6.83 3.71
C PRO A 316 7.96 7.46 4.60
N LEU A 317 9.19 7.47 4.10
CA LEU A 317 10.26 8.26 4.70
C LEU A 317 10.00 9.74 4.41
N GLY A 318 10.41 10.64 5.30
CA GLY A 318 10.31 12.08 5.07
C GLY A 318 8.99 12.75 5.48
N LEU A 319 8.07 12.04 6.15
CA LEU A 319 6.75 12.59 6.46
C LEU A 319 6.77 13.80 7.40
N ASP A 320 7.62 13.80 8.44
CA ASP A 320 7.72 14.96 9.35
C ASP A 320 8.26 16.20 8.62
N GLN A 321 9.18 16.02 7.67
CA GLN A 321 9.68 17.10 6.81
C GLN A 321 8.57 17.61 5.89
N LEU A 322 7.75 16.71 5.32
CA LEU A 322 6.60 17.09 4.51
C LEU A 322 5.55 17.87 5.31
N HIS A 323 5.23 17.42 6.53
CA HIS A 323 4.28 18.11 7.41
C HIS A 323 4.75 19.51 7.81
N SER A 324 6.05 19.69 8.00
CA SER A 324 6.65 20.97 8.38
C SER A 324 6.89 21.91 7.20
N ALA A 325 6.82 21.41 5.96
CA ALA A 325 7.09 22.18 4.75
C ALA A 325 5.90 23.06 4.34
N ASP A 326 6.21 24.20 3.74
CA ASP A 326 5.19 25.08 3.14
C ASP A 326 4.36 24.28 2.12
N PRO A 327 3.02 24.34 2.17
CA PRO A 327 2.15 23.73 1.16
C PRO A 327 2.45 24.16 -0.29
N ALA A 328 3.04 25.34 -0.49
CA ALA A 328 3.44 25.85 -1.81
C ALA A 328 4.75 25.22 -2.34
N ASP A 329 5.59 24.67 -1.47
CA ASP A 329 6.85 24.05 -1.87
C ASP A 329 6.61 22.75 -2.65
N PRO A 330 7.41 22.49 -3.71
CA PRO A 330 7.29 21.26 -4.47
C PRO A 330 7.77 20.06 -3.64
N VAL A 331 6.98 18.99 -3.65
CA VAL A 331 7.28 17.74 -2.96
C VAL A 331 7.80 16.72 -3.95
N HIS A 332 8.98 16.17 -3.66
CA HIS A 332 9.64 15.18 -4.51
C HIS A 332 9.31 13.76 -4.02
N VAL A 333 8.84 12.90 -4.91
CA VAL A 333 8.49 11.52 -4.58
C VAL A 333 9.55 10.59 -5.14
N ALA A 334 10.33 10.00 -4.25
CA ALA A 334 11.40 9.06 -4.56
C ALA A 334 10.93 7.61 -4.44
N GLU A 335 11.34 6.75 -5.38
CA GLU A 335 11.01 5.32 -5.38
C GLU A 335 11.61 4.54 -4.19
N GLY A 336 12.75 5.01 -3.68
CA GLY A 336 13.48 4.32 -2.63
C GLY A 336 14.17 5.23 -1.63
N PRO A 337 14.68 4.66 -0.52
CA PRO A 337 15.29 5.45 0.55
C PRO A 337 16.57 6.16 0.13
N THR A 338 17.36 5.61 -0.80
CA THR A 338 18.59 6.26 -1.26
C THR A 338 18.30 7.52 -2.07
N ASP A 339 17.28 7.48 -2.92
CA ASP A 339 16.87 8.62 -3.74
C ASP A 339 16.23 9.71 -2.86
N TRP A 340 15.43 9.30 -1.87
CA TRP A 340 14.93 10.20 -0.83
C TRP A 340 16.07 10.91 -0.08
N LEU A 341 17.07 10.16 0.38
CA LEU A 341 18.23 10.75 1.05
C LEU A 341 18.99 11.72 0.14
N ALA A 342 19.16 11.37 -1.13
CA ALA A 342 19.87 12.21 -2.08
C ALA A 342 19.14 13.55 -2.28
N LEU A 343 17.81 13.52 -2.46
CA LEU A 343 16.97 14.73 -2.53
C LEU A 343 17.03 15.56 -1.26
N ALA A 344 16.91 14.91 -0.10
CA ALA A 344 16.98 15.60 1.19
C ALA A 344 18.35 16.24 1.43
N CYS A 345 19.44 15.59 0.98
CA CYS A 345 20.79 16.16 1.02
C CYS A 345 20.97 17.38 0.09
N LEU A 346 20.16 17.49 -0.96
CA LEU A 346 20.06 18.67 -1.81
C LEU A 346 19.08 19.74 -1.28
N GLY A 347 18.55 19.54 -0.06
CA GLY A 347 17.61 20.47 0.57
C GLY A 347 16.20 20.45 -0.04
N ARG A 348 15.84 19.39 -0.78
CA ARG A 348 14.50 19.24 -1.35
C ARG A 348 13.54 18.63 -0.33
N ILE A 349 12.30 19.11 -0.31
CA ILE A 349 11.21 18.44 0.41
C ILE A 349 10.89 17.16 -0.35
N ALA A 350 11.12 16.01 0.29
CA ALA A 350 11.01 14.73 -0.38
C ALA A 350 10.44 13.65 0.54
N ILE A 351 9.70 12.72 -0.06
CA ILE A 351 9.27 11.48 0.57
C ILE A 351 9.82 10.27 -0.18
N GLY A 352 10.23 9.24 0.56
CA GLY A 352 10.66 7.96 0.01
C GLY A 352 9.55 6.93 0.17
N VAL A 353 8.96 6.46 -0.93
CA VAL A 353 7.80 5.56 -0.85
C VAL A 353 8.24 4.10 -0.73
N PRO A 354 7.66 3.32 0.19
CA PRO A 354 8.06 1.93 0.38
C PRO A 354 7.41 1.04 -0.69
N GLY A 355 8.10 0.90 -1.83
CA GLY A 355 7.65 0.10 -2.97
C GLY A 355 6.65 0.85 -3.82
N ALA A 356 7.11 1.38 -4.96
CA ALA A 356 6.34 2.26 -5.86
C ALA A 356 5.02 1.67 -6.42
N GLN A 357 4.78 0.36 -6.26
CA GLN A 357 3.61 -0.33 -6.84
C GLN A 357 2.44 -0.53 -5.86
N ALA A 358 2.63 -0.33 -4.55
CA ALA A 358 1.59 -0.54 -3.53
C ALA A 358 1.29 0.78 -2.80
N MET A 359 0.73 1.75 -3.52
CA MET A 359 0.39 3.06 -2.96
C MET A 359 -0.83 2.97 -2.05
N ALA A 360 -0.64 3.31 -0.77
CA ALA A 360 -1.75 3.48 0.14
C ALA A 360 -2.47 4.80 -0.16
N THR A 361 -3.81 4.78 -0.23
CA THR A 361 -4.63 5.98 -0.53
C THR A 361 -4.38 7.13 0.43
N TRP A 362 -3.95 6.86 1.67
CA TRP A 362 -3.63 7.91 2.62
C TRP A 362 -2.33 8.66 2.27
N TRP A 363 -1.37 8.07 1.55
CA TRP A 363 -0.18 8.78 1.04
C TRP A 363 -0.57 9.85 0.03
N LEU A 364 -1.49 9.53 -0.87
CA LEU A 364 -2.02 10.45 -1.87
C LEU A 364 -2.69 11.67 -1.23
N ARG A 365 -3.41 11.46 -0.12
CA ARG A 365 -4.05 12.55 0.64
C ARG A 365 -3.06 13.54 1.21
N LEU A 366 -1.85 13.10 1.57
CA LEU A 366 -0.78 14.00 2.07
C LEU A 366 -0.25 14.94 0.97
N LEU A 367 -0.46 14.57 -0.30
CA LEU A 367 -0.03 15.33 -1.46
C LEU A 367 -1.17 16.14 -2.10
N ALA A 368 -2.37 16.12 -1.50
CA ALA A 368 -3.53 16.81 -2.06
C ALA A 368 -3.27 18.32 -2.22
N GLY A 369 -3.59 18.84 -3.41
CA GLY A 369 -3.38 20.26 -3.76
C GLY A 369 -1.92 20.71 -3.87
N ARG A 370 -0.93 19.82 -3.66
CA ARG A 370 0.50 20.18 -3.74
C ARG A 370 1.03 20.06 -5.17
N ARG A 371 2.17 20.71 -5.42
CA ARG A 371 3.02 20.44 -6.59
C ARG A 371 3.89 19.22 -6.28
N VAL A 372 3.72 18.16 -7.06
CA VAL A 372 4.38 16.87 -6.88
C VAL A 372 5.36 16.65 -8.03
N VAL A 373 6.62 16.39 -7.70
CA VAL A 373 7.67 16.03 -8.67
C VAL A 373 8.01 14.56 -8.47
N LEU A 374 7.66 13.71 -9.43
CA LEU A 374 7.98 12.29 -9.41
C LEU A 374 9.43 12.08 -9.84
N CYS A 375 10.22 11.43 -8.99
CA CYS A 375 11.63 11.13 -9.23
C CYS A 375 11.83 9.63 -9.48
N HIS A 376 11.05 9.09 -10.41
CA HIS A 376 11.12 7.69 -10.83
C HIS A 376 12.31 7.43 -11.75
N ASP A 377 12.74 6.17 -11.78
CA ASP A 377 13.86 5.70 -12.57
C ASP A 377 13.68 6.06 -14.06
N GLY A 378 14.79 6.29 -14.76
CA GLY A 378 14.83 6.61 -16.19
C GLY A 378 14.54 5.41 -17.10
N ASP A 379 13.59 4.54 -16.74
CA ASP A 379 13.24 3.34 -17.48
C ASP A 379 11.74 3.19 -17.73
N ALA A 380 11.36 2.13 -18.46
CA ALA A 380 9.95 1.88 -18.82
C ALA A 380 9.04 1.60 -17.60
N ALA A 381 9.60 1.07 -16.50
CA ALA A 381 8.85 0.85 -15.28
C ALA A 381 8.60 2.18 -14.55
N GLY A 382 9.61 3.05 -14.47
CA GLY A 382 9.48 4.40 -13.93
C GLY A 382 8.48 5.27 -14.71
N GLU A 383 8.48 5.16 -16.05
CA GLU A 383 7.47 5.78 -16.94
C GLU A 383 6.05 5.35 -16.59
N LEU A 384 5.82 4.03 -16.50
CA LEU A 384 4.51 3.48 -16.16
C LEU A 384 4.09 3.92 -14.75
N GLY A 385 5.00 3.85 -13.78
CA GLY A 385 4.78 4.31 -12.43
C GLY A 385 4.37 5.79 -12.40
N ALA A 386 5.04 6.65 -13.18
CA ALA A 386 4.75 8.07 -13.19
C ALA A 386 3.33 8.37 -13.71
N ARG A 387 2.89 7.65 -14.75
CA ARG A 387 1.51 7.76 -15.25
C ARG A 387 0.48 7.32 -14.22
N LEU A 388 0.71 6.19 -13.55
CA LEU A 388 -0.19 5.68 -12.50
C LEU A 388 -0.30 6.65 -11.31
N TRP A 389 0.83 7.22 -10.87
CA TRP A 389 0.85 8.21 -9.80
C TRP A 389 0.04 9.46 -10.16
N ARG A 390 0.17 9.95 -11.40
CA ARG A 390 -0.59 11.09 -11.91
C ARG A 390 -2.09 10.82 -11.90
N GLU A 391 -2.52 9.68 -12.45
CA GLU A 391 -3.94 9.27 -12.46
C GLU A 391 -4.51 9.15 -11.03
N GLN A 392 -3.74 8.61 -10.10
CA GLN A 392 -4.18 8.46 -8.71
C GLN A 392 -4.22 9.78 -7.93
N LEU A 393 -3.40 10.75 -8.31
CA LEU A 393 -3.33 12.07 -7.67
C LEU A 393 -4.34 13.08 -8.24
N GLU A 394 -4.86 12.83 -9.44
CA GLU A 394 -5.84 13.70 -10.11
C GLU A 394 -7.08 13.99 -9.22
N PRO A 395 -7.73 13.01 -8.57
CA PRO A 395 -8.86 13.28 -7.66
C PRO A 395 -8.49 14.14 -6.45
N PHE A 396 -7.21 14.22 -6.10
CA PHE A 396 -6.68 15.02 -4.99
C PHE A 396 -6.21 16.41 -5.44
N ARG A 397 -6.42 16.79 -6.70
CA ARG A 397 -6.07 18.09 -7.28
C ARG A 397 -4.59 18.45 -7.13
N ALA A 398 -3.70 17.45 -7.06
CA ALA A 398 -2.27 17.70 -7.06
C ALA A 398 -1.79 17.99 -8.49
N THR A 399 -0.84 18.91 -8.64
CA THR A 399 -0.17 19.13 -9.94
C THR A 399 1.04 18.21 -10.01
N VAL A 400 1.08 17.34 -11.03
CA VAL A 400 2.12 16.30 -11.11
C VAL A 400 3.06 16.58 -12.27
N GLN A 401 4.34 16.69 -11.96
CA GLN A 401 5.45 16.76 -12.90
C GLN A 401 6.39 15.57 -12.67
N ARG A 402 7.28 15.32 -13.62
CA ARG A 402 8.32 14.30 -13.49
C ARG A 402 9.69 14.91 -13.69
N LEU A 403 10.66 14.41 -12.93
CA LEU A 403 12.07 14.68 -13.16
C LEU A 403 12.59 13.78 -14.31
N PRO A 404 13.03 14.36 -15.46
CA PRO A 404 13.49 13.57 -16.60
C PRO A 404 14.91 13.02 -16.35
N LEU A 405 15.01 11.86 -15.72
CA LEU A 405 16.29 11.18 -15.49
C LEU A 405 16.85 10.58 -16.80
N PRO A 406 18.19 10.55 -16.98
CA PRO A 406 18.80 9.88 -18.11
C PRO A 406 18.42 8.39 -18.19
N PRO A 407 18.35 7.80 -19.40
CA PRO A 407 17.93 6.40 -19.57
C PRO A 407 18.73 5.42 -18.70
N GLY A 408 18.02 4.60 -17.94
CA GLY A 408 18.59 3.53 -17.11
C GLY A 408 19.28 3.98 -15.82
N LEU A 409 19.23 5.27 -15.46
CA LEU A 409 19.73 5.75 -14.18
C LEU A 409 18.62 5.90 -13.15
N ASP A 410 18.93 5.54 -11.90
CA ASP A 410 18.20 5.99 -10.73
C ASP A 410 18.64 7.42 -10.34
N LEU A 411 17.90 8.07 -9.43
CA LEU A 411 18.17 9.45 -9.05
C LEU A 411 19.54 9.59 -8.36
N SER A 412 19.89 8.65 -7.48
CA SER A 412 21.18 8.66 -6.79
C SER A 412 22.36 8.56 -7.77
N ASP A 413 22.25 7.70 -8.79
CA ASP A 413 23.25 7.52 -9.84
C ASP A 413 23.32 8.77 -10.76
N CYS A 414 22.18 9.41 -11.04
CA CYS A 414 22.12 10.68 -11.79
C CYS A 414 22.88 11.80 -11.06
N ILE A 415 22.72 11.92 -9.73
CA ILE A 415 23.42 12.92 -8.92
C ILE A 415 24.94 12.69 -8.93
N VAL A 416 25.38 11.43 -8.84
CA VAL A 416 26.80 11.07 -8.95
C VAL A 416 27.36 11.47 -10.31
N LEU A 417 26.62 11.21 -11.39
CA LEU A 417 27.00 11.62 -12.74
C LEU A 417 27.17 13.14 -12.84
N LEU A 418 26.17 13.91 -12.38
CA LEU A 418 26.21 15.38 -12.42
C LEU A 418 27.39 15.94 -11.61
N GLN A 419 27.69 15.36 -10.45
CA GLN A 419 28.85 15.74 -9.65
C GLN A 419 30.17 15.47 -10.41
N SER A 420 30.29 14.33 -11.11
CA SER A 420 31.47 14.01 -11.94
C SER A 420 31.66 14.98 -13.12
N GLN A 421 30.58 15.63 -13.56
CA GLN A 421 30.57 16.63 -14.63
C GLN A 421 30.80 18.06 -14.09
N GLY A 422 31.07 18.22 -12.79
CA GLY A 422 31.27 19.55 -12.18
C GLY A 422 29.98 20.34 -11.95
N ARG A 423 28.81 19.66 -11.93
CA ARG A 423 27.48 20.27 -11.78
C ARG A 423 26.76 19.76 -10.52
N PRO A 424 27.37 19.85 -9.32
CA PRO A 424 26.81 19.26 -8.11
C PRO A 424 25.46 19.90 -7.75
N GLY A 425 24.42 19.08 -7.59
CA GLY A 425 23.09 19.52 -7.17
C GLY A 425 22.18 20.11 -8.26
N GLU A 426 22.66 20.20 -9.50
CA GLU A 426 21.87 20.67 -10.65
C GLU A 426 20.98 19.55 -11.22
N LEU A 427 19.88 19.24 -10.53
CA LEU A 427 18.87 18.34 -11.06
C LEU A 427 18.22 18.92 -12.33
N PRO A 428 17.78 18.07 -13.29
CA PRO A 428 17.02 18.52 -14.44
C PRO A 428 15.75 19.30 -14.05
N GLU A 429 15.26 20.16 -14.94
CA GLU A 429 13.98 20.82 -14.72
C GLU A 429 12.82 19.82 -14.82
N PRO A 430 11.86 19.82 -13.87
CA PRO A 430 10.69 18.96 -13.95
C PRO A 430 9.82 19.26 -15.17
N VAL A 431 9.37 18.22 -15.85
CA VAL A 431 8.51 18.30 -17.04
C VAL A 431 7.08 17.83 -16.72
N ALA A 432 6.10 18.38 -17.43
CA ALA A 432 4.73 17.90 -17.34
C ALA A 432 4.65 16.46 -17.88
N LEU A 433 3.82 15.63 -17.25
CA LEU A 433 3.46 14.33 -17.80
C LEU A 433 2.36 14.52 -18.86
N PRO A 434 2.39 13.74 -19.96
CA PRO A 434 1.34 13.81 -20.97
C PRO A 434 -0.04 13.50 -20.35
N GLU A 435 -1.07 14.14 -20.90
CA GLU A 435 -2.48 13.87 -20.59
C GLU A 435 -2.78 12.36 -20.76
N PRO A 436 -3.75 11.79 -20.01
CA PRO A 436 -4.15 10.41 -20.25
C PRO A 436 -4.70 10.34 -21.69
N VAL A 437 -4.30 9.33 -22.45
CA VAL A 437 -4.97 9.06 -23.72
C VAL A 437 -6.36 8.54 -23.38
N GLU A 438 -7.40 9.27 -23.80
CA GLU A 438 -8.82 8.93 -23.59
C GLU A 438 -9.19 7.53 -24.10
#